data_AF-A0A5B8QYR0-F1
#
_entry.id   AF-A0A5B8QYR0-F1
#
_cell.length_a   1.000
_cell.length_b   1.000
_cell.length_c   1.000
_cell.angle_alpha   90.00
_cell.angle_beta   90.00
_cell.angle_gamma   90.00
#
_symmetry.space_group_name_H-M   'P 1'
#
loop_
_entity.id
_entity.type
_entity.pdbx_description
1 polymer ?
#
loop_
_entity_poly.entity_id
_entity_poly.type
_entity_poly.pdbx_seq_one_letter_code
_entity_poly.pdbx_strand_id
1 'polypeptide(L)'
;MAQDTKLSYPALLIDGQFTPHEREHQINEAEKNQLPFFTLSIRNDIEFENDLSWMHLQGEMYSNETPFRDVAAMKEFMISKGFIDKSINFTKDAKLYSDHPEQSVNFIRYIVRMLMHFQITGEWLELDFKPEDYPIN
;
A
#
# COMPACT_ATOMS: atom_id res chain seq x y z
N MET A 1 -3.02 -23.10 2.51
CA MET A 1 -3.64 -21.88 1.95
C MET A 1 -3.87 -20.93 3.10
N ALA A 2 -3.13 -19.82 3.15
CA ALA A 2 -3.36 -18.78 4.14
C ALA A 2 -4.75 -18.18 3.93
N GLN A 3 -5.54 -18.05 5.00
CA GLN A 3 -6.85 -17.39 4.91
C GLN A 3 -6.65 -15.88 4.91
N ASP A 4 -7.35 -15.17 4.02
CA ASP A 4 -7.27 -13.71 3.98
C ASP A 4 -7.77 -13.09 5.30
N THR A 5 -7.02 -12.10 5.79
CA THR A 5 -7.36 -11.40 7.03
C THR A 5 -8.28 -10.24 6.69
N LYS A 6 -9.57 -10.37 7.05
CA LYS A 6 -10.53 -9.29 6.83
C LYS A 6 -10.26 -8.14 7.81
N LEU A 7 -9.86 -6.99 7.27
CA LEU A 7 -9.69 -5.75 8.02
C LEU A 7 -11.06 -5.08 8.26
N SER A 8 -11.18 -4.40 9.40
CA SER A 8 -12.32 -3.54 9.72
C SER A 8 -12.30 -2.20 8.98
N TYR A 9 -11.19 -1.86 8.33
CA TYR A 9 -10.94 -0.57 7.69
C TYR A 9 -10.31 -0.77 6.28
N PRO A 10 -10.46 0.20 5.36
CA PRO A 10 -9.80 0.13 4.06
C PRO A 10 -8.29 0.30 4.24
N ALA A 11 -7.46 -0.62 3.73
CA ALA A 11 -6.01 -0.50 3.90
C ALA A 11 -5.36 0.59 3.01
N LEU A 12 -6.01 0.98 1.91
CA LEU A 12 -5.53 1.97 0.95
C LEU A 12 -6.50 3.14 0.85
N LEU A 13 -6.03 4.35 1.16
CA LEU A 13 -6.68 5.60 0.81
C LEU A 13 -6.15 6.10 -0.52
N ILE A 14 -7.02 6.71 -1.30
CA ILE A 14 -6.66 7.39 -2.54
C ILE A 14 -6.87 8.88 -2.28
N ASP A 15 -5.83 9.68 -2.47
CA ASP A 15 -5.93 11.10 -2.20
C ASP A 15 -7.03 11.75 -3.05
N GLY A 16 -7.87 12.55 -2.40
CA GLY A 16 -9.04 13.19 -3.02
C GLY A 16 -10.30 12.32 -3.14
N GLN A 17 -10.26 11.02 -2.78
CA GLN A 17 -11.44 10.13 -2.85
C GLN A 17 -12.10 9.86 -1.49
N PHE A 18 -11.44 10.16 -0.37
CA PHE A 18 -11.94 9.87 0.97
C PHE A 18 -12.22 11.15 1.75
N THR A 19 -13.29 11.13 2.54
CA THR A 19 -13.63 12.19 3.47
C THR A 19 -12.65 12.25 4.64
N PRO A 20 -12.51 13.40 5.33
CA PRO A 20 -11.73 13.49 6.56
C PRO A 20 -12.13 12.46 7.62
N HIS A 21 -13.43 12.15 7.73
CA HIS A 21 -13.95 11.17 8.68
C HIS A 21 -13.50 9.75 8.36
N GLU A 22 -13.51 9.35 7.09
CA GLU A 22 -13.03 8.02 6.67
C GLU A 22 -11.52 7.86 6.88
N ARG A 23 -10.77 8.94 6.62
CA ARG A 23 -9.33 8.99 6.90
C ARG A 23 -9.05 8.84 8.39
N GLU A 24 -9.77 9.57 9.23
CA GLU A 24 -9.65 9.48 10.69
C GLU A 24 -10.02 8.09 11.21
N HIS A 25 -11.12 7.51 10.71
CA HIS A 25 -11.52 6.14 11.06
C HIS A 25 -10.44 5.12 10.71
N GLN A 26 -9.84 5.24 9.52
CA GLN A 26 -8.75 4.37 9.08
C GLN A 26 -7.52 4.47 9.99
N ILE A 27 -7.10 5.70 10.30
CA ILE A 27 -5.95 5.95 11.20
C ILE A 27 -6.21 5.34 12.58
N ASN A 28 -7.41 5.56 13.15
CA ASN A 28 -7.77 5.05 14.47
C ASN A 28 -7.81 3.50 14.50
N GLU A 29 -8.29 2.86 13.44
CA GLU A 29 -8.29 1.40 13.35
C GLU A 29 -6.89 0.84 13.10
N ALA A 30 -6.05 1.52 12.30
CA ALA A 30 -4.64 1.15 12.12
C ALA A 30 -3.86 1.26 13.45
N GLU A 31 -4.09 2.31 14.24
CA GLU A 31 -3.57 2.48 15.60
C GLU A 31 -3.95 1.31 16.50
N LYS A 32 -5.25 1.05 16.61
CA LYS A 32 -5.81 0.02 17.50
C LYS A 32 -5.26 -1.37 17.19
N ASN A 33 -5.00 -1.65 15.92
CA ASN A 33 -4.48 -2.94 15.47
C ASN A 33 -2.95 -2.99 15.35
N GLN A 34 -2.24 -1.86 15.55
CA GLN A 34 -0.80 -1.71 15.30
C GLN A 34 -0.40 -2.15 13.88
N LEU A 35 -1.21 -1.77 12.90
CA LEU A 35 -1.04 -2.12 11.50
C LEU A 35 -0.75 -0.87 10.65
N PRO A 36 -0.15 -1.06 9.46
CA PRO A 36 0.04 0.06 8.56
C PRO A 36 -1.30 0.48 7.94
N PHE A 37 -1.29 1.71 7.45
CA PHE A 37 -2.22 2.19 6.45
C PHE A 37 -1.44 2.73 5.26
N PHE A 38 -2.08 2.74 4.10
CA PHE A 38 -1.47 3.18 2.86
C PHE A 38 -2.25 4.32 2.23
N THR A 39 -1.54 5.22 1.56
CA THR A 39 -2.08 6.32 0.77
C THR A 39 -1.52 6.26 -0.64
N LEU A 40 -2.39 6.44 -1.62
CA LEU A 40 -2.05 6.50 -3.04
C LEU A 40 -2.31 7.90 -3.58
N SER A 41 -1.30 8.48 -4.21
CA SER A 41 -1.44 9.71 -4.99
C SER A 41 -0.98 9.47 -6.42
N ILE A 42 -1.65 10.10 -7.39
CA ILE A 42 -1.22 10.08 -8.79
C ILE A 42 -0.42 11.36 -9.01
N ARG A 43 0.87 11.22 -9.33
CA ARG A 43 1.72 12.37 -9.67
C ARG A 43 1.93 12.39 -11.17
N ASN A 44 1.64 13.52 -11.77
CA ASN A 44 2.08 13.81 -13.13
C ASN A 44 3.51 14.31 -13.02
N ASP A 45 4.45 13.65 -13.70
CA ASP A 45 5.83 14.12 -13.74
C ASP A 45 5.91 15.28 -14.74
N ILE A 46 5.64 16.50 -14.29
CA ILE A 46 5.60 17.71 -15.12
C ILE A 46 7.01 18.06 -15.64
N GLU A 47 8.08 17.48 -15.06
CA GLU A 47 9.46 17.77 -15.44
C GLU A 47 9.94 17.05 -16.70
N PHE A 48 9.21 16.03 -17.18
CA PHE A 48 9.48 15.37 -18.45
C PHE A 48 8.34 15.65 -19.42
N GLU A 49 8.64 16.11 -20.64
CA GLU A 49 7.67 16.27 -21.75
C GLU A 49 6.98 14.95 -22.19
N ASN A 50 7.15 13.87 -21.43
CA ASN A 50 6.46 12.61 -21.59
C ASN A 50 5.35 12.59 -20.52
N ASP A 51 4.09 12.45 -20.93
CA ASP A 51 2.90 12.25 -20.08
C ASP A 51 2.98 10.95 -19.25
N LEU A 52 4.01 10.79 -18.43
CA LEU A 52 4.18 9.67 -17.52
C LEU A 52 3.58 10.10 -16.18
N SER A 53 2.38 9.61 -15.89
CA SER A 53 1.79 9.67 -14.56
C SER A 53 2.15 8.40 -13.78
N TRP A 54 2.65 8.61 -12.56
CA TRP A 54 3.15 7.56 -11.68
C TRP A 54 2.21 7.46 -10.48
N MET A 55 1.97 6.23 -10.04
CA MET A 55 1.27 5.97 -8.79
C MET A 55 2.27 5.98 -7.64
N HIS A 56 2.20 7.00 -6.80
CA HIS A 56 3.00 7.12 -5.60
C HIS A 56 2.26 6.50 -4.41
N LEU A 57 2.79 5.40 -3.92
CA LEU A 57 2.30 4.68 -2.76
C LEU A 57 3.13 5.06 -1.53
N GLN A 58 2.46 5.59 -0.52
CA GLN A 58 3.00 5.77 0.82
C GLN A 58 2.37 4.74 1.75
N GLY A 59 3.16 4.06 2.58
CA GLY A 59 2.71 3.27 3.71
C GLY A 59 3.21 3.87 5.02
N GLU A 60 2.42 3.83 6.07
CA GLU A 60 2.79 4.39 7.37
C GLU A 60 2.32 3.45 8.48
N MET A 61 3.26 3.07 9.35
CA MET A 61 2.93 2.43 10.62
C MET A 61 2.48 3.51 11.59
N TYR A 62 1.40 3.25 12.32
CA TYR A 62 0.91 4.23 13.30
C TYR A 62 1.88 4.47 14.47
N SER A 63 2.62 3.44 14.89
CA SER A 63 3.63 3.55 15.94
C SER A 63 5.03 3.47 15.37
N ASN A 64 5.86 4.49 15.66
CA ASN A 64 7.30 4.49 15.35
C ASN A 64 8.06 3.31 16.00
N GLU A 65 7.42 2.59 16.94
CA GLU A 65 8.01 1.44 17.62
C GLU A 65 7.74 0.11 16.91
N THR A 66 6.75 0.06 16.00
CA THR A 66 6.41 -1.16 15.26
C THR A 66 6.92 -1.02 13.82
N PRO A 67 8.05 -1.66 13.47
CA PRO A 67 8.55 -1.59 12.10
C PRO A 67 7.68 -2.42 11.15
N PHE A 68 7.82 -2.13 9.86
CA PHE A 68 7.42 -3.07 8.82
C PHE A 68 8.14 -4.40 9.03
N ARG A 69 7.39 -5.49 8.94
CA ARG A 69 7.91 -6.85 9.06
C ARG A 69 8.77 -7.16 7.84
N ASP A 70 9.96 -7.71 8.07
CA ASP A 70 10.88 -8.20 7.03
C ASP A 70 10.92 -7.28 5.79
N VAL A 71 11.51 -6.09 5.99
CA VAL A 71 11.64 -5.06 4.95
C VAL A 71 12.29 -5.59 3.67
N ALA A 72 13.23 -6.55 3.80
CA ALA A 72 13.88 -7.17 2.64
C ALA A 72 12.87 -7.98 1.81
N ALA A 73 12.09 -8.86 2.46
CA ALA A 73 11.06 -9.64 1.80
C ALA A 73 9.97 -8.76 1.18
N MET A 74 9.51 -7.71 1.88
CA MET A 74 8.53 -6.77 1.35
C MET A 74 9.07 -6.03 0.11
N LYS A 75 10.34 -5.60 0.15
CA LYS A 75 10.97 -4.93 -0.99
C LYS A 75 11.07 -5.85 -2.20
N GLU A 76 11.56 -7.08 -2.03
CA GLU A 76 11.65 -8.08 -3.11
C GLU A 76 10.27 -8.36 -3.72
N PHE A 77 9.25 -8.49 -2.88
CA PHE A 77 7.88 -8.67 -3.32
C PHE A 77 7.39 -7.48 -4.15
N MET A 78 7.58 -6.24 -3.70
CA MET A 78 7.18 -5.05 -4.46
C MET A 78 7.89 -4.97 -5.81
N ILE A 79 9.19 -5.27 -5.87
CA ILE A 79 9.94 -5.34 -7.14
C ILE A 79 9.32 -6.40 -8.06
N SER A 80 8.98 -7.58 -7.54
CA SER A 80 8.34 -8.65 -8.32
C SER A 80 6.97 -8.26 -8.90
N LYS A 81 6.31 -7.27 -8.31
CA LYS A 81 5.01 -6.73 -8.77
C LYS A 81 5.14 -5.53 -9.71
N GLY A 82 6.36 -5.08 -10.02
CA GLY A 82 6.60 -4.00 -10.99
C GLY A 82 6.88 -2.63 -10.37
N PHE A 83 7.01 -2.52 -9.03
CA PHE A 83 7.47 -1.29 -8.40
C PHE A 83 8.92 -0.98 -8.79
N ILE A 84 9.21 0.31 -8.88
CA ILE A 84 10.52 0.79 -9.29
C ILE A 84 11.48 0.64 -8.11
N ASP A 85 12.43 -0.29 -8.19
CA ASP A 85 13.36 -0.62 -7.09
C ASP A 85 13.98 0.63 -6.43
N LYS A 86 14.46 1.57 -7.25
CA LYS A 86 15.08 2.82 -6.78
C LYS A 86 14.14 3.76 -6.00
N SER A 87 12.83 3.62 -6.19
CA SER A 87 11.82 4.41 -5.48
C SER A 87 11.41 3.78 -4.14
N ILE A 88 11.64 2.47 -3.96
CA ILE A 88 11.23 1.76 -2.74
C ILE A 88 12.15 2.14 -1.59
N ASN A 89 11.60 2.87 -0.62
CA ASN A 89 12.32 3.36 0.54
C ASN A 89 11.53 3.11 1.82
N PHE A 90 12.13 2.35 2.75
CA PHE A 90 11.63 2.17 4.11
C PHE A 90 12.43 3.07 5.05
N THR A 91 11.77 4.02 5.69
CA THR A 91 12.41 4.99 6.59
C THR A 91 12.55 4.43 8.01
N LYS A 92 13.41 5.08 8.79
CA LYS A 92 13.56 4.78 10.24
C LYS A 92 12.29 5.10 11.03
N ASP A 93 11.46 6.00 10.53
CA ASP A 93 10.20 6.43 11.15
C ASP A 93 9.02 5.54 10.70
N ALA A 94 9.31 4.28 10.34
CA ALA A 94 8.32 3.29 9.93
C ALA A 94 7.38 3.75 8.78
N LYS A 95 7.97 4.46 7.79
CA LYS A 95 7.27 4.83 6.55
C LYS A 95 7.83 4.05 5.37
N LEU A 96 6.97 3.78 4.39
CA LEU A 96 7.27 3.21 3.10
C LEU A 96 6.92 4.25 2.03
N TYR A 97 7.82 4.46 1.08
CA TYR A 97 7.58 5.21 -0.15
C TYR A 97 7.93 4.33 -1.34
N SER A 98 7.13 4.38 -2.40
CA SER A 98 7.41 3.66 -3.64
C SER A 98 6.58 4.21 -4.79
N ASP A 99 7.09 4.07 -6.00
CA ASP A 99 6.40 4.44 -7.21
C ASP A 99 6.15 3.23 -8.11
N HIS A 100 5.00 3.25 -8.77
CA HIS A 100 4.57 2.24 -9.72
C HIS A 100 4.18 2.88 -11.06
N PRO A 101 4.63 2.34 -12.21
CA PRO A 101 4.33 2.89 -13.53
C PRO A 101 2.90 2.59 -14.00
N GLU A 102 2.27 1.55 -13.45
CA GLU A 102 0.86 1.23 -13.77
C GLU A 102 -0.09 2.17 -13.05
N GLN A 103 -1.14 2.60 -13.76
CA GLN A 103 -2.18 3.51 -13.27
C GLN A 103 -3.47 2.79 -12.83
N SER A 104 -3.36 1.51 -12.48
CA SER A 104 -4.49 0.70 -12.01
C SER A 104 -4.60 0.76 -10.50
N VAL A 105 -5.54 1.55 -10.00
CA VAL A 105 -5.88 1.61 -8.56
C VAL A 105 -6.21 0.21 -8.03
N ASN A 106 -6.93 -0.60 -8.82
CA ASN A 106 -7.33 -1.96 -8.45
C ASN A 106 -6.12 -2.86 -8.24
N PHE A 107 -5.09 -2.71 -9.09
CA PHE A 107 -3.84 -3.45 -8.96
C PHE A 107 -3.09 -3.04 -7.69
N ILE A 108 -2.99 -1.75 -7.40
CA ILE A 108 -2.35 -1.27 -6.15
C ILE A 108 -3.13 -1.75 -4.92
N ARG A 109 -4.47 -1.77 -4.96
CA ARG A 109 -5.30 -2.35 -3.88
C ARG A 109 -5.00 -3.84 -3.66
N TYR A 110 -4.87 -4.60 -4.74
CA TYR A 110 -4.48 -6.01 -4.68
C TYR A 110 -3.12 -6.20 -4.00
N ILE A 111 -2.13 -5.37 -4.34
CA ILE A 111 -0.80 -5.41 -3.73
C ILE A 111 -0.84 -5.05 -2.26
N VAL A 112 -1.52 -3.96 -1.90
CA VAL A 112 -1.67 -3.51 -0.50
C VAL A 112 -2.32 -4.59 0.36
N ARG A 113 -3.31 -5.32 -0.16
CA ARG A 113 -3.91 -6.46 0.56
C ARG A 113 -2.88 -7.54 0.90
N MET A 114 -2.00 -7.89 -0.03
CA MET A 114 -0.93 -8.87 0.23
C MET A 114 0.12 -8.34 1.21
N LEU A 115 0.50 -7.07 1.10
CA LEU A 115 1.42 -6.42 2.07
C LEU A 115 0.83 -6.41 3.48
N MET A 116 -0.46 -6.07 3.61
CA MET A 116 -1.18 -6.11 4.89
C MET A 116 -1.23 -7.52 5.47
N HIS A 117 -1.57 -8.52 4.65
CA HIS A 117 -1.62 -9.89 5.11
C HIS A 117 -0.24 -10.36 5.60
N PHE A 118 0.81 -10.11 4.84
CA PHE A 118 2.18 -10.44 5.23
C PHE A 118 2.61 -9.73 6.53
N GLN A 119 2.26 -8.46 6.70
CA GLN A 119 2.55 -7.72 7.92
C GLN A 119 1.91 -8.40 9.15
N ILE A 120 0.67 -8.90 9.01
CA ILE A 120 -0.09 -9.56 10.08
C ILE A 120 0.44 -10.96 10.36
N THR A 121 0.58 -11.80 9.33
CA THR A 121 0.79 -13.25 9.49
C THR A 121 2.26 -13.65 9.34
N GLY A 122 3.05 -12.90 8.57
CA GLY A 122 4.39 -13.30 8.11
C GLY A 122 4.37 -14.27 6.92
N GLU A 123 3.20 -14.56 6.36
CA GLU A 123 3.03 -15.41 5.19
C GLU A 123 2.47 -14.58 4.03
N TRP A 124 2.88 -14.89 2.80
CA TRP A 124 2.31 -14.23 1.62
C TRP A 124 0.95 -14.82 1.30
N LEU A 125 0.00 -13.94 0.98
CA LEU A 125 -1.31 -14.34 0.52
C LEU A 125 -1.25 -14.75 -0.96
N GLU A 126 -1.52 -16.02 -1.26
CA GLU A 126 -1.56 -16.53 -2.63
C GLU A 126 -2.92 -16.21 -3.28
N LEU A 127 -2.99 -15.10 -4.00
CA LEU A 127 -4.17 -14.70 -4.76
C LEU A 127 -3.78 -14.27 -6.17
N ASP A 128 -4.58 -14.68 -7.15
CA ASP A 128 -4.51 -14.15 -8.51
C ASP A 128 -5.20 -12.79 -8.58
N PHE A 129 -4.64 -11.87 -9.37
CA PHE A 129 -5.28 -10.58 -9.59
C PHE A 129 -6.49 -10.73 -10.51
N LYS A 130 -7.65 -10.28 -10.01
CA LYS A 130 -8.90 -10.15 -10.76
C LYS A 130 -9.46 -8.74 -10.56
N PRO A 131 -9.49 -7.88 -11.59
CA PRO A 131 -9.91 -6.48 -11.45
C PRO A 131 -11.28 -6.28 -10.78
N GLU A 132 -12.21 -7.21 -11.01
CA GLU A 132 -13.57 -7.23 -10.46
C GLU A 132 -13.63 -7.41 -8.93
N ASP A 133 -12.59 -8.00 -8.33
CA ASP A 133 -12.51 -8.19 -6.87
C ASP A 133 -12.14 -6.89 -6.14
N TYR A 134 -11.86 -5.80 -6.87
CA TYR A 134 -11.34 -4.53 -6.35
C TYR A 134 -12.08 -3.32 -6.94
N PRO A 135 -13.39 -3.13 -6.72
CA PRO A 135 -14.15 -2.05 -7.36
C PRO A 135 -13.67 -0.65 -6.93
N ILE A 136 -13.61 0.28 -7.89
CA ILE A 136 -13.45 1.71 -7.65
C ILE A 136 -14.83 2.23 -7.23
N ASN A 137 -15.05 2.42 -5.92
CA ASN A 137 -16.22 3.14 -5.42
C ASN A 137 -15.93 4.64 -5.42
#